data_AF-A0A933XYD5-F1
#
_entry.id   AF-A0A933XYD5-F1
#
_cell.length_a   1.000
_cell.length_b   1.000
_cell.length_c   1.000
_cell.angle_alpha   90.00
_cell.angle_beta   90.00
_cell.angle_gamma   90.00
#
_symmetry.space_group_name_H-M   'P 1'
#
loop_
_entity.id
_entity.type
_entity.pdbx_description
1 polymer ?
#
loop_
_entity_poly.entity_id
_entity_poly.type
_entity_poly.pdbx_seq_one_letter_code
_entity_poly.pdbx_strand_id
1 'polypeptide(L)'
;MDPRFRITIGSDPDHEDLVGELYFAGQIVCVLTQERGYEAMEIELHVPRGEQKSVLPAAAFFEALEHLRKRMQELRRIEPGPGA
;
A
#
# COMPACT_ATOMS: atom_id res chain seq x y z
N MET A 1 8.90 1.58 -12.78
CA MET A 1 8.65 0.82 -11.53
C MET A 1 9.92 0.04 -11.22
N ASP A 2 10.38 0.01 -9.97
CA ASP A 2 11.55 -0.79 -9.59
C ASP A 2 11.27 -2.28 -9.89
N PRO A 3 12.18 -3.02 -10.55
CA PRO A 3 11.94 -4.38 -11.04
C PRO A 3 11.69 -5.41 -9.93
N ARG A 4 11.98 -5.05 -8.67
CA ARG A 4 11.66 -5.89 -7.51
C ARG A 4 10.17 -5.84 -7.16
N PHE A 5 9.44 -4.84 -7.63
CA PHE A 5 7.99 -4.80 -7.49
C PHE A 5 7.33 -5.63 -8.57
N ARG A 6 6.30 -6.39 -8.19
CA ARG A 6 5.43 -7.12 -9.11
C ARG A 6 3.99 -6.93 -8.66
N ILE A 7 3.11 -6.68 -9.62
CA ILE A 7 1.67 -6.56 -9.39
C ILE A 7 1.00 -7.73 -10.11
N THR A 8 0.08 -8.41 -9.43
CA THR A 8 -0.85 -9.36 -10.06
C THR A 8 -2.27 -8.92 -9.80
N ILE A 9 -3.13 -9.09 -10.80
CA ILE A 9 -4.55 -8.83 -10.70
C ILE A 9 -5.24 -10.14 -11.06
N GLY A 10 -6.06 -10.65 -10.15
CA GLY A 10 -6.88 -11.82 -10.36
C GLY A 10 -8.34 -11.54 -10.02
N SER A 11 -9.17 -12.53 -10.25
CA SER A 11 -10.55 -12.58 -9.80
C SER A 11 -10.68 -13.74 -8.82
N ASP A 12 -11.32 -13.53 -7.68
CA ASP A 12 -11.71 -14.64 -6.81
C ASP A 12 -12.75 -15.50 -7.55
N PRO A 13 -12.47 -16.80 -7.81
CA PRO A 13 -13.39 -17.67 -8.54
C PRO A 13 -14.72 -17.92 -7.81
N ASP A 14 -14.79 -17.68 -6.50
CA ASP A 14 -16.00 -17.87 -5.71
C ASP A 14 -16.84 -16.58 -5.60
N HIS A 15 -16.26 -15.41 -5.87
CA HIS A 15 -16.88 -14.12 -5.56
C HIS A 15 -16.92 -13.09 -6.72
N GLU A 16 -16.41 -13.40 -7.91
CA GLU A 16 -16.30 -12.45 -9.05
C GLU A 16 -15.56 -11.13 -8.72
N ASP A 17 -14.88 -11.08 -7.58
CA ASP A 17 -14.26 -9.87 -7.06
C ASP A 17 -12.81 -9.73 -7.52
N LEU A 18 -12.41 -8.51 -7.88
CA LEU A 18 -11.03 -8.23 -8.25
C LEU A 18 -10.13 -8.22 -7.01
N VAL A 19 -9.05 -8.98 -7.09
CA VAL A 19 -8.00 -9.06 -6.08
C VAL A 19 -6.69 -8.60 -6.71
N GLY A 20 -6.11 -7.55 -6.15
CA GLY A 20 -4.80 -7.03 -6.53
C GLY A 20 -3.75 -7.42 -5.50
N GLU A 21 -2.66 -8.04 -5.93
CA GLU A 21 -1.54 -8.38 -5.06
C GLU A 21 -0.30 -7.57 -5.46
N LEU A 22 0.37 -6.99 -4.47
CA LEU A 22 1.64 -6.31 -4.62
C LEU A 22 2.73 -7.11 -3.94
N TYR A 23 3.80 -7.36 -4.68
CA TYR A 23 5.00 -8.05 -4.21
C TYR A 23 6.19 -7.11 -4.23
N PHE A 24 7.13 -7.31 -3.29
CA PHE A 24 8.46 -6.72 -3.30
C PHE A 24 9.51 -7.82 -3.08
N ALA A 25 10.47 -7.91 -3.99
CA ALA A 25 11.54 -8.92 -3.96
C ALA A 25 11.02 -10.36 -3.82
N GLY A 26 9.89 -10.67 -4.48
CA GLY A 26 9.26 -11.98 -4.47
C GLY A 26 8.36 -12.27 -3.25
N GLN A 27 8.27 -11.36 -2.28
CA GLN A 27 7.39 -11.50 -1.12
C GLN A 27 6.15 -10.63 -1.28
N ILE A 28 4.99 -11.16 -0.90
CA ILE A 28 3.76 -10.37 -0.87
C ILE A 28 3.88 -9.30 0.22
N VAL A 29 3.53 -8.07 -0.11
CA VAL A 29 3.56 -6.92 0.82
C VAL A 29 2.18 -6.33 1.03
N CYS A 30 1.28 -6.48 0.06
CA CYS A 30 -0.05 -5.91 0.13
C CYS A 30 -1.02 -6.72 -0.75
N VAL A 31 -2.24 -6.93 -0.26
CA VAL A 31 -3.40 -7.38 -1.04
C VAL A 31 -4.45 -6.27 -0.99
N LEU A 32 -5.07 -5.98 -2.13
CA LEU A 32 -6.18 -5.05 -2.28
C LEU A 32 -7.39 -5.85 -2.75
N THR A 33 -8.49 -5.81 -2.00
CA THR A 33 -9.73 -6.52 -2.32
C THR A 33 -10.86 -5.53 -2.57
N GLN A 34 -11.81 -5.92 -3.42
CA GLN A 34 -12.97 -5.09 -3.82
C GLN A 34 -14.32 -5.78 -3.55
N GLU A 35 -14.40 -6.65 -2.54
CA GLU A 35 -15.57 -7.52 -2.28
C GLU A 35 -16.93 -6.82 -2.13
N ARG A 36 -16.91 -5.53 -1.78
CA ARG A 36 -18.13 -4.74 -1.52
C ARG A 36 -18.24 -3.51 -2.41
N GLY A 37 -17.59 -3.56 -3.57
CA GLY A 37 -17.49 -2.45 -4.50
C GLY A 37 -16.33 -1.49 -4.21
N TYR A 38 -16.11 -0.54 -5.11
CA TYR A 38 -14.91 0.32 -5.11
C TYR A 38 -14.78 1.16 -3.84
N GLU A 39 -15.89 1.65 -3.29
CA GLU A 39 -15.90 2.51 -2.10
C GLU A 39 -15.56 1.75 -0.80
N ALA A 40 -15.62 0.42 -0.84
CA ALA A 40 -15.36 -0.45 0.30
C ALA A 40 -14.08 -1.27 0.12
N MET A 41 -13.14 -0.78 -0.70
CA MET A 41 -11.84 -1.44 -0.88
C MET A 41 -11.06 -1.54 0.44
N GLU A 42 -10.48 -2.71 0.66
CA GLU A 42 -9.66 -3.00 1.83
C GLU A 42 -8.23 -3.32 1.42
N ILE A 43 -7.28 -2.87 2.24
CA ILE A 43 -5.85 -3.16 2.09
C ILE A 43 -5.43 -4.10 3.21
N GLU A 44 -4.92 -5.27 2.85
CA GLU A 44 -4.23 -6.19 3.76
C GLU A 44 -2.72 -6.03 3.60
N LEU A 45 -2.02 -5.58 4.65
CA LEU A 45 -0.56 -5.43 4.65
C LEU A 45 0.12 -6.67 5.22
N HIS A 46 1.17 -7.11 4.54
CA HIS A 46 2.00 -8.25 4.95
C HIS A 46 3.37 -7.77 5.42
N VAL A 47 3.71 -8.05 6.69
CA VAL A 47 5.03 -7.76 7.25
C VAL A 47 5.95 -8.98 7.03
N PRO A 48 7.11 -8.83 6.38
CA PRO A 48 8.06 -9.93 6.20
C PRO A 48 8.82 -10.19 7.51
N ARG A 49 8.15 -10.75 8.52
CA ARG A 49 8.66 -11.39 9.75
C ARG A 49 7.48 -11.68 10.68
N GLY A 50 6.63 -12.65 10.28
CA GLY A 50 5.56 -13.34 11.03
C GLY A 50 4.96 -12.61 12.24
N GLU A 51 3.68 -12.29 12.34
CA GLU A 51 2.50 -13.04 11.90
C GLU A 51 1.26 -12.13 11.79
N GLN A 52 1.44 -10.81 11.87
CA GLN A 52 0.31 -9.90 11.95
C GLN A 52 0.03 -9.27 10.59
N LYS A 53 -1.02 -9.76 9.95
CA LYS A 53 -1.71 -9.07 8.87
C LYS A 53 -2.47 -7.90 9.47
N SER A 54 -2.35 -6.73 8.85
CA SER A 54 -3.17 -5.57 9.20
C SER A 54 -4.11 -5.30 8.06
N VAL A 55 -5.41 -5.37 8.32
CA VAL A 55 -6.46 -5.00 7.36
C VAL A 55 -6.95 -3.60 7.71
N LEU A 56 -7.02 -2.72 6.73
CA LEU A 56 -7.45 -1.34 6.90
C LEU A 56 -8.17 -0.80 5.65
N PRO A 57 -9.06 0.18 5.79
CA PRO A 57 -9.72 0.81 4.64
C PRO A 57 -8.71 1.47 3.70
N ALA A 58 -8.83 1.20 2.40
CA ALA A 58 -7.87 1.68 1.41
C ALA A 58 -7.80 3.22 1.36
N ALA A 59 -8.95 3.88 1.39
CA ALA A 59 -9.04 5.34 1.37
C ALA A 59 -8.28 5.99 2.54
N ALA A 60 -8.47 5.48 3.76
CA ALA A 60 -7.80 5.98 4.95
C ALA A 60 -6.28 5.76 4.90
N PHE A 61 -5.84 4.62 4.36
CA PHE A 61 -4.41 4.35 4.17
C PHE A 61 -3.75 5.34 3.20
N PHE A 62 -4.37 5.55 2.04
CA PHE A 62 -3.82 6.43 1.01
C PHE A 62 -3.77 7.88 1.49
N GLU A 63 -4.79 8.35 2.20
CA GLU A 63 -4.81 9.68 2.82
C GLU A 63 -3.66 9.84 3.82
N ALA A 64 -3.49 8.87 4.73
CA ALA A 64 -2.40 8.88 5.71
C ALA A 64 -1.02 8.87 5.04
N LEU A 65 -0.83 8.07 3.99
CA LEU A 65 0.42 7.99 3.24
C LEU A 65 0.72 9.31 2.51
N GLU A 66 -0.29 9.94 1.92
CA GLU A 66 -0.13 11.25 1.27
C GLU A 66 0.22 12.33 2.29
N HIS A 67 -0.43 12.34 3.45
CA HIS A 67 -0.14 13.26 4.54
C HIS A 67 1.30 13.12 5.03
N LEU A 68 1.76 11.89 5.26
CA LEU A 68 3.15 11.60 5.64
C LEU A 68 4.13 12.13 4.58
N ARG A 69 3.86 11.87 3.29
CA ARG A 69 4.71 12.35 2.19
C ARG A 69 4.80 13.88 2.17
N LYS A 70 3.67 14.58 2.31
CA LYS A 70 3.62 16.06 2.39
C LYS A 70 4.46 16.55 3.56
N ARG A 71 4.27 15.96 4.74
CA ARG A 71 5.02 16.33 5.95
C ARG A 71 6.53 16.14 5.79
N MET A 72 6.97 15.03 5.20
CA MET A 72 8.38 14.78 4.94
C MET A 72 8.99 15.80 3.95
N GLN A 73 8.22 16.23 2.95
CA GLN A 73 8.66 17.27 2.00
C GLN A 73 8.79 18.63 2.66
N GLU A 74 7.86 19.01 3.54
CA GLU A 74 7.96 20.24 4.33
C GLU A 74 9.23 20.25 5.18
N LEU A 75 9.49 19.16 5.91
CA LEU A 75 10.68 19.05 6.78
C LEU A 75 11.98 19.19 5.98
N ARG A 76 12.07 18.57 4.80
CA ARG A 76 13.24 18.74 3.89
C ARG A 76 13.41 20.14 3.35
N ARG A 77 12.33 20.93 3.22
CA ARG A 77 12.40 22.34 2.81
C ARG A 77 12.81 23.27 3.95
N ILE A 78 12.67 22.82 5.20
CA ILE A 78 13.00 23.58 6.42
C ILE A 78 14.46 23.36 6.85
N GLU A 79 15.19 22.42 6.25
CA GLU A 79 16.65 22.30 6.42
C GLU A 79 17.39 23.15 5.36
N PRO A 80 17.73 24.43 5.61
CA PRO A 80 18.93 24.98 5.02
C PRO A 80 20.09 24.19 5.67
N GLY A 81 20.91 23.53 4.85
CA GLY A 81 22.15 22.95 5.38
C GLY A 81 22.93 24.02 6.14
N PRO A 82 23.62 23.68 7.26
CA PRO A 82 24.54 24.61 7.88
C PRO A 82 25.73 24.79 6.94
N GLY A 83 25.66 25.80 6.07
CA GLY A 83 26.73 26.17 5.14
C GLY A 83 26.22 26.52 3.74
N ALA A 84 25.64 27.71 3.59
CA ALA A 84 25.68 28.49 2.36
C ALA A 84 26.36 29.82 2.67
#